data_AF-A0A6A2SCC1-F1
#
_entry.id   AF-A0A6A2SCC1-F1
#
_cell.length_a   1.000
_cell.length_b   1.000
_cell.length_c   1.000
_cell.angle_alpha   90.00
_cell.angle_beta   90.00
_cell.angle_gamma   90.00
#
_symmetry.space_group_name_H-M   'P 1'
#
loop_
_entity.id
_entity.type
_entity.pdbx_description
1 polymer ?
#
loop_
_entity_poly.entity_id
_entity_poly.type
_entity_poly.pdbx_seq_one_letter_code
_entity_poly.pdbx_strand_id
1 'polypeptide(L)'
;MNITTIPNKPGTRYWVSAYLNVTGGTISLGMYGDVSASQRVSYALTASNSGPMAMYYSVESGNPTVTVTNMLICTWDEYQANKTLLDGIGYFTGDTMPLA
;
A
#
# COMPACT_ATOMS: atom_id res chain seq x y z
N MET A 1 4.38 5.54 -13.15
CA MET A 1 2.92 5.36 -13.34
C MET A 1 2.23 5.49 -11.99
N ASN A 2 0.99 5.99 -11.92
CA ASN A 2 0.29 6.24 -10.65
C ASN A 2 -0.92 5.31 -10.51
N ILE A 3 -1.07 4.66 -9.36
CA ILE A 3 -2.30 3.96 -8.96
C ILE A 3 -3.07 4.92 -8.05
N THR A 4 -4.23 5.44 -8.47
CA THR A 4 -4.91 6.56 -7.81
C THR A 4 -6.26 6.23 -7.18
N THR A 5 -6.60 6.82 -6.03
CA THR A 5 -7.92 6.69 -5.36
C THR A 5 -8.56 8.05 -5.03
N ILE A 6 -9.49 8.09 -4.05
CA ILE A 6 -10.13 9.32 -3.54
C ILE A 6 -9.10 10.43 -3.19
N PRO A 7 -9.51 11.72 -3.24
CA PRO A 7 -8.64 12.83 -2.92
C PRO A 7 -8.07 12.74 -1.51
N ASN A 8 -6.79 13.09 -1.39
CA ASN A 8 -6.11 13.27 -0.12
C ASN A 8 -6.66 14.50 0.62
N LYS A 9 -6.58 14.45 1.95
CA LYS A 9 -6.73 15.64 2.80
C LYS A 9 -5.35 16.07 3.31
N PRO A 10 -4.81 17.22 2.86
CA PRO A 10 -3.51 17.72 3.34
C PRO A 10 -3.41 17.72 4.86
N GLY A 11 -2.24 17.32 5.38
CA GLY A 11 -1.96 17.20 6.82
C GLY A 11 -2.56 15.96 7.48
N THR A 12 -3.39 15.18 6.78
CA THR A 12 -3.95 13.94 7.32
C THR A 12 -2.96 12.80 7.15
N ARG A 13 -2.75 12.03 8.21
CA ARG A 13 -1.95 10.80 8.19
C ARG A 13 -2.85 9.63 7.79
N TYR A 14 -2.38 8.84 6.84
CA TYR A 14 -3.05 7.66 6.33
C TYR A 14 -2.23 6.41 6.62
N TRP A 15 -2.93 5.29 6.76
CA TRP A 15 -2.35 3.95 6.66
C TRP A 15 -2.64 3.40 5.27
N VAL A 16 -1.60 3.00 4.55
CA VAL A 16 -1.69 2.36 3.23
C VAL A 16 -1.14 0.95 3.35
N SER A 17 -1.93 -0.03 2.91
CA SER A 17 -1.52 -1.42 2.85
C SER A 17 -2.02 -2.04 1.55
N ALA A 18 -1.15 -2.69 0.78
CA ALA A 18 -1.51 -3.30 -0.49
C ALA A 18 -0.70 -4.58 -0.73
N TYR A 19 -1.29 -5.56 -1.41
CA TYR A 19 -0.54 -6.72 -1.87
C TYR A 19 0.01 -6.43 -3.26
N LEU A 20 1.33 -6.52 -3.40
CA LEU A 20 2.03 -6.29 -4.65
C LEU A 20 2.55 -7.62 -5.15
N ASN A 21 2.22 -7.99 -6.39
CA ASN A 21 2.91 -9.01 -7.13
C ASN A 21 3.82 -8.35 -8.17
N VAL A 22 5.12 -8.45 -7.95
CA VAL A 22 6.15 -7.94 -8.86
C VAL A 22 6.84 -9.13 -9.52
N THR A 23 6.89 -9.12 -10.85
CA THR A 23 7.56 -10.15 -11.65
C THR A 23 8.45 -9.49 -12.70
N GLY A 24 9.53 -10.17 -13.12
CA GLY A 24 10.38 -9.69 -14.22
C GLY A 24 11.31 -8.51 -13.88
N GLY A 25 11.44 -8.14 -12.61
CA GLY A 25 12.31 -7.04 -12.18
C GLY A 25 12.14 -6.69 -10.70
N THR A 26 12.73 -5.56 -10.32
CA THR A 26 12.61 -4.96 -8.99
C THR A 26 12.09 -3.54 -9.11
N ILE A 27 11.15 -3.18 -8.24
CA ILE A 27 10.70 -1.80 -8.07
C ILE A 27 11.12 -1.28 -6.70
N SER A 28 11.27 0.04 -6.55
CA SER A 28 11.40 0.68 -5.25
C SER A 28 10.21 1.56 -4.97
N LEU A 29 9.64 1.41 -3.77
CA LEU A 29 8.56 2.24 -3.26
C LEU A 29 9.13 3.30 -2.34
N GLY A 30 8.90 4.59 -2.64
CA GLY A 30 9.52 5.68 -1.90
C GLY A 30 9.27 5.71 -0.39
N MET A 31 8.21 5.03 0.10
CA MET A 31 7.83 4.98 1.52
C MET A 31 8.01 3.58 2.16
N TYR A 32 8.61 2.63 1.44
CA TYR A 32 8.77 1.25 1.92
C TYR A 32 10.16 0.67 1.57
N GLY A 33 10.62 0.84 0.34
CA GLY A 33 11.86 0.25 -0.18
C GLY A 33 11.61 -0.73 -1.33
N ASP A 34 12.59 -1.60 -1.56
CA ASP A 34 12.62 -2.47 -2.74
C ASP A 34 11.69 -3.67 -2.62
N VAL A 35 11.04 -3.99 -3.74
CA VAL A 35 10.09 -5.10 -3.89
C VAL A 35 10.40 -5.81 -5.21
N SER A 36 10.78 -7.08 -5.11
CA SER A 36 11.15 -7.93 -6.26
C SER A 36 10.32 -9.22 -6.36
N ALA A 37 9.35 -9.40 -5.47
CA ALA A 37 8.49 -10.58 -5.40
C ALA A 37 7.12 -10.22 -4.82
N SER A 38 6.19 -11.18 -4.87
CA SER A 38 4.88 -11.05 -4.23
C SER A 38 5.02 -10.83 -2.71
N GLN A 39 4.47 -9.72 -2.21
CA GLN A 39 4.38 -9.45 -0.77
C GLN A 39 3.36 -8.35 -0.45
N ARG A 40 2.91 -8.34 0.81
CA ARG A 40 2.18 -7.23 1.39
C ARG A 40 3.15 -6.09 1.74
N VAL A 41 2.88 -4.89 1.24
CA VAL A 41 3.57 -3.67 1.68
C VAL A 41 2.63 -2.83 2.51
N SER A 42 3.13 -2.26 3.61
CA SER A 42 2.34 -1.42 4.49
C SER A 42 3.18 -0.28 5.05
N TYR A 43 2.66 0.93 5.01
CA TYR A 43 3.33 2.12 5.52
C TYR A 43 2.33 3.21 5.87
N ALA A 44 2.75 4.10 6.77
CA ALA A 44 2.00 5.32 7.07
C ALA A 44 2.57 6.49 6.26
N LEU A 45 1.70 7.36 5.76
CA LEU A 45 2.12 8.58 5.06
C LEU A 45 1.26 9.77 5.49
N THR A 46 1.86 10.96 5.55
CA THR A 46 1.11 12.20 5.76
C THR A 46 0.90 12.87 4.41
N ALA A 47 -0.36 13.12 4.05
CA ALA A 47 -0.69 13.75 2.78
C ALA A 47 -0.18 15.20 2.74
N SER A 48 0.58 15.54 1.71
CA SER A 48 1.11 16.89 1.49
C SER A 48 0.26 17.72 0.52
N ASN A 49 -0.67 17.09 -0.20
CA ASN A 49 -1.51 17.73 -1.21
C ASN A 49 -2.95 17.19 -1.15
N SER A 50 -3.85 17.82 -1.92
CA SER A 50 -5.25 17.42 -2.07
C SER A 50 -5.53 16.64 -3.35
N GLY A 51 -4.47 16.16 -4.03
CA GLY A 51 -4.59 15.32 -5.21
C GLY A 51 -5.04 13.90 -4.86
N PRO A 52 -5.24 13.02 -5.86
CA PRO A 52 -5.54 11.62 -5.61
C PRO A 52 -4.45 10.95 -4.76
N MET A 53 -4.83 10.11 -3.80
CA MET A 53 -3.86 9.24 -3.13
C MET A 53 -3.18 8.35 -4.16
N ALA A 54 -1.84 8.27 -4.12
CA ALA A 54 -1.08 7.45 -5.06
C ALA A 54 0.07 6.71 -4.38
N MET A 55 0.31 5.49 -4.84
CA MET A 55 1.53 4.74 -4.55
C MET A 55 2.52 4.95 -5.70
N TYR A 56 3.65 5.59 -5.38
CA TYR A 56 4.70 5.86 -6.35
C TYR A 56 5.79 4.79 -6.26
N TYR A 57 6.22 4.30 -7.42
CA TYR A 57 7.35 3.39 -7.54
C TYR A 57 8.30 3.82 -8.66
N SER A 58 9.59 3.52 -8.49
CA SER A 58 10.62 3.51 -9.53
C SER A 58 10.94 2.08 -9.94
N VAL A 59 11.43 1.90 -11.16
CA VAL A 59 12.01 0.63 -11.60
C VAL A 59 13.50 0.67 -11.26
N GLU A 60 13.95 -0.30 -10.46
CA GLU A 60 15.37 -0.42 -10.11
C GLU A 60 16.10 -1.37 -11.04
N SER A 61 15.43 -2.43 -11.50
CA SER A 61 16.02 -3.39 -12.44
C SER A 61 14.98 -4.17 -13.23
N GLY A 62 15.40 -4.68 -14.40
CA GLY A 62 14.58 -5.52 -15.27
C GLY A 62 13.45 -4.75 -15.95
N ASN A 63 12.42 -5.49 -16.35
CA ASN A 63 11.19 -4.96 -16.95
C ASN A 63 10.00 -5.42 -16.09
N PRO A 64 9.83 -4.83 -14.90
CA PRO A 64 8.88 -5.34 -13.93
C PRO A 64 7.44 -5.20 -14.41
N THR A 65 6.67 -6.26 -14.23
CA THR A 65 5.21 -6.20 -14.23
C THR A 65 4.73 -6.13 -12.78
N VAL A 66 3.96 -5.10 -12.46
CA VAL A 66 3.45 -4.85 -11.11
C VAL A 66 1.94 -5.03 -11.13
N THR A 67 1.44 -5.99 -10.36
CA THR A 67 0.02 -6.18 -10.10
C THR A 67 -0.28 -5.81 -8.66
N VAL A 68 -1.34 -5.03 -8.45
CA VAL A 68 -1.75 -4.57 -7.12
C VAL A 68 -3.13 -5.11 -6.81
N THR A 69 -3.24 -5.78 -5.66
CA THR A 69 -4.52 -6.34 -5.18
C THR A 69 -4.71 -6.03 -3.71
N ASN A 70 -5.93 -6.23 -3.22
CA ASN A 70 -6.25 -6.26 -1.80
C ASN A 70 -5.81 -4.98 -1.06
N MET A 71 -6.07 -3.81 -1.63
CA MET A 71 -5.64 -2.51 -1.10
C MET A 71 -6.56 -2.04 0.03
N LEU A 72 -5.96 -1.63 1.15
CA LEU A 72 -6.58 -0.84 2.21
C LEU A 72 -5.94 0.55 2.23
N ILE A 73 -6.77 1.58 2.23
CA ILE A 73 -6.39 2.96 2.55
C ILE A 73 -7.41 3.48 3.56
N CYS A 74 -6.93 3.91 4.72
CA CYS A 74 -7.75 4.58 5.73
C CYS A 74 -6.92 5.66 6.44
N THR A 75 -7.58 6.54 7.19
CA THR A 75 -6.86 7.45 8.07
C THR A 75 -6.14 6.67 9.17
N TRP A 76 -5.06 7.24 9.69
CA TRP A 76 -4.29 6.61 10.77
C TRP A 76 -5.15 6.40 12.02
N ASP A 77 -6.06 7.34 12.33
CA ASP A 77 -6.94 7.23 13.48
C ASP A 77 -7.96 6.09 13.31
N GLU A 78 -8.54 5.94 12.11
CA GLU A 78 -9.41 4.80 11.78
C GLU A 78 -8.65 3.47 11.87
N TYR A 79 -7.41 3.41 11.38
CA TYR A 79 -6.55 2.24 11.49
C TYR A 79 -6.31 1.86 12.96
N GLN A 80 -5.90 2.83 13.77
CA GLN A 80 -5.60 2.61 15.20
C GLN A 80 -6.86 2.18 15.96
N ALA A 81 -8.00 2.80 15.70
CA ALA A 81 -9.28 2.45 16.33
C ALA A 81 -9.72 1.01 16.01
N ASN A 82 -9.35 0.48 14.84
CA ASN A 82 -9.74 -0.85 14.39
C ASN A 82 -8.61 -1.89 14.50
N LYS A 83 -7.42 -1.52 15.01
CA LYS A 83 -6.22 -2.36 14.98
C LYS A 83 -6.43 -3.76 15.57
N THR A 84 -7.09 -3.85 16.72
CA THR A 84 -7.40 -5.14 17.36
C THR A 84 -8.27 -6.04 16.48
N LEU A 85 -9.29 -5.46 15.83
CA LEU A 85 -10.13 -6.20 14.90
C LEU A 85 -9.29 -6.68 13.72
N LEU A 86 -8.53 -5.77 13.08
CA LEU A 86 -7.70 -6.03 11.91
C LEU A 86 -6.64 -7.12 12.15
N ASP A 87 -6.04 -7.13 13.34
CA ASP A 87 -5.10 -8.17 13.77
C ASP A 87 -5.80 -9.51 13.99
N GLY A 88 -7.00 -9.50 14.59
CA GLY A 88 -7.77 -10.71 14.87
C GLY A 88 -8.30 -11.41 13.61
N ILE A 89 -8.61 -10.63 12.56
CA ILE A 89 -9.04 -11.17 11.26
C ILE A 89 -7.87 -11.52 10.33
N GLY A 90 -6.62 -11.23 10.73
CA GLY A 90 -5.41 -11.58 9.97
C GLY A 90 -5.27 -10.88 8.61
N TYR A 91 -6.00 -9.78 8.36
CA TYR A 91 -6.07 -9.13 7.05
C TYR A 91 -4.71 -8.67 6.51
N PHE A 92 -3.76 -8.37 7.40
CA PHE A 92 -2.46 -7.79 7.06
C PHE A 92 -1.27 -8.68 7.40
N THR A 93 -1.51 -9.91 7.88
CA THR A 93 -0.46 -10.83 8.33
C THR A 93 -0.16 -11.97 7.35
N GLY A 94 -0.86 -12.05 6.22
CA GLY A 94 -0.68 -13.10 5.22
C GLY A 94 -0.82 -12.64 3.76
N ASP A 95 -0.37 -13.50 2.84
CA ASP A 95 -0.41 -13.32 1.37
C ASP A 95 -1.83 -13.30 0.79
N THR A 96 -2.83 -13.57 1.64
CA THR A 96 -4.24 -13.63 1.27
C THR A 96 -5.03 -12.66 2.15
N MET A 97 -5.84 -11.80 1.53
CA MET A 97 -7.00 -11.26 2.25
C MET A 97 -7.91 -12.44 2.57
N PRO A 98 -8.63 -12.46 3.71
CA PRO A 98 -9.74 -13.39 3.82
C PRO A 98 -10.73 -13.11 2.69
N LEU A 99 -11.18 -14.20 2.08
CA LEU A 99 -12.21 -14.18 1.06
C LEU A 99 -13.44 -13.47 1.65
N ALA A 100 -13.96 -12.49 0.90
CA ALA A 100 -15.20 -11.79 1.23
C ALA A 100 -16.38 -12.77 1.32
#